data_AF-A0A820YDU2-F1
#
_entry.id   AF-A0A820YDU2-F1
#
_cell.length_a   1.000
_cell.length_b   1.000
_cell.length_c   1.000
_cell.angle_alpha   90.00
_cell.angle_beta   90.00
_cell.angle_gamma   90.00
#
_symmetry.space_group_name_H-M   'P 1'
#
loop_
_entity.id
_entity.type
_entity.pdbx_description
1 polymer ?
#
loop_
_entity_poly.entity_id
_entity_poly.type
_entity_poly.pdbx_seq_one_letter_code
_entity_poly.pdbx_strand_id
1 'polypeptide(L)'
;MITIVDERLPDPRNFPPLPDLVLDNVKQIPWAFSVTEKIIVIEMATLISIIILHRHKLIILRRLFAIAAALYFLRSLTLVFTSLPVATEITDCRPERFSSFGARLKKANLIFLGQGMSSFGVKTCGDYLYSGHTCTLILATHFINEYSPRSYHLLHFLSWIMALTGMFFILAGHQHYSIDILVAWVLSSRLFIYYHTLANNRTYFQRDKNRMRIWFPFFSYFEENVKQALPNEYCLPDFINESRTTLKSWFDKVRYPTD
;
A
#
# COMPACT_ATOMS: atom_id res chain seq x y z
N MET A 1 7.50 -16.00 -1.48
CA MET A 1 7.04 -16.71 -0.27
C MET A 1 5.62 -17.21 -0.42
N ILE A 2 4.68 -16.45 -1.00
CA ILE A 2 3.28 -16.88 -1.21
C ILE A 2 3.16 -18.28 -1.84
N THR A 3 3.97 -18.62 -2.86
CA THR A 3 3.96 -19.96 -3.47
C THR A 3 4.34 -21.11 -2.52
N ILE A 4 5.08 -20.84 -1.43
CA ILE A 4 5.37 -21.83 -0.37
C ILE A 4 4.14 -22.02 0.53
N VAL A 5 3.44 -20.92 0.81
CA VAL A 5 2.30 -20.90 1.71
C VAL A 5 1.11 -21.58 1.04
N ASP A 6 0.90 -21.35 -0.26
CA ASP A 6 -0.11 -22.06 -1.06
C ASP A 6 0.13 -23.58 -1.08
N GLU A 7 1.38 -24.05 -1.06
CA GLU A 7 1.71 -25.50 -0.95
C GLU A 7 1.42 -26.07 0.46
N ARG A 8 1.50 -25.23 1.50
CA ARG A 8 1.28 -25.59 2.91
C ARG A 8 -0.15 -25.33 3.39
N LEU A 9 -1.06 -25.00 2.47
CA LEU A 9 -2.45 -24.74 2.80
C LEU A 9 -3.07 -25.98 3.46
N PRO A 10 -3.66 -25.86 4.66
CA PRO A 10 -4.43 -26.96 5.26
C PRO A 10 -5.56 -27.37 4.34
N ASP A 11 -5.84 -28.68 4.23
CA ASP A 11 -6.95 -29.16 3.39
C ASP A 11 -8.28 -28.60 3.94
N PRO A 12 -9.04 -27.81 3.14
CA PRO A 12 -10.30 -27.21 3.59
C PRO A 12 -11.34 -28.23 4.04
N ARG A 13 -11.21 -29.50 3.62
CA ARG A 13 -12.10 -30.59 4.05
C ARG A 13 -11.90 -30.98 5.51
N ASN A 14 -10.68 -30.83 6.02
CA ASN A 14 -10.31 -31.23 7.38
C ASN A 14 -10.32 -30.03 8.35
N PHE A 15 -10.17 -28.82 7.83
CA PHE A 15 -10.10 -27.59 8.61
C PHE A 15 -11.12 -26.57 8.08
N PRO A 16 -12.30 -26.45 8.71
CA PRO A 16 -13.27 -25.42 8.36
C PRO A 16 -12.74 -24.01 8.70
N PRO A 17 -13.36 -22.94 8.18
CA PRO A 17 -13.02 -21.56 8.52
C PRO A 17 -13.05 -21.35 10.04
N LEU A 18 -12.15 -20.49 10.54
CA LEU A 18 -12.18 -20.11 11.96
C LEU A 18 -13.42 -19.25 12.25
N PRO A 19 -13.99 -19.34 13.47
CA PRO A 19 -15.09 -18.49 13.87
C PRO A 19 -14.64 -17.02 13.86
N ASP A 20 -15.36 -16.18 13.12
CA ASP A 20 -15.07 -14.76 12.98
C ASP A 20 -16.38 -13.98 13.07
N LEU A 21 -16.45 -13.11 14.08
CA LEU A 21 -17.67 -12.36 14.41
C LEU A 21 -18.23 -11.59 13.22
N VAL A 22 -17.39 -11.04 12.33
CA VAL A 22 -17.89 -10.26 11.19
C VAL A 22 -18.35 -11.19 10.08
N LEU A 23 -17.58 -12.22 9.76
CA LEU A 23 -17.91 -13.14 8.67
C LEU A 23 -19.15 -13.99 9.02
N ASP A 24 -19.33 -14.36 10.28
CA ASP A 24 -20.50 -15.12 10.77
C ASP A 24 -21.80 -14.31 10.69
N ASN A 25 -21.72 -12.98 10.77
CA ASN A 25 -22.88 -12.08 10.76
C ASN A 25 -23.16 -11.43 9.39
N VAL A 26 -22.21 -11.49 8.45
CA VAL A 26 -22.32 -10.85 7.13
C VAL A 26 -22.33 -11.92 6.05
N LYS A 27 -23.40 -11.97 5.23
CA LYS A 27 -23.45 -12.87 4.08
C LYS A 27 -22.40 -12.47 3.04
N GLN A 28 -21.75 -13.47 2.45
CA GLN A 28 -20.75 -13.25 1.41
C GLN A 28 -21.35 -12.54 0.18
N ILE A 29 -20.68 -11.49 -0.26
CA ILE A 29 -21.02 -10.71 -1.45
C ILE A 29 -19.92 -10.92 -2.50
N PRO A 30 -20.20 -11.64 -3.61
CA PRO A 30 -19.16 -12.08 -4.54
C PRO A 30 -18.48 -10.95 -5.32
N TRP A 31 -19.19 -9.83 -5.55
CA TRP A 31 -18.65 -8.67 -6.28
C TRP A 31 -17.89 -7.68 -5.39
N ALA A 32 -17.98 -7.82 -4.06
CA ALA A 32 -17.40 -6.85 -3.12
C ALA A 32 -15.88 -6.76 -3.25
N PHE A 33 -15.21 -7.89 -3.46
CA PHE A 33 -13.77 -7.91 -3.60
C PHE A 33 -13.29 -7.19 -4.87
N SER A 34 -13.98 -7.35 -6.00
CA SER A 34 -13.67 -6.62 -7.23
C SER A 34 -13.85 -5.10 -7.07
N VAL A 35 -14.78 -4.65 -6.21
CA VAL A 35 -14.93 -3.23 -5.89
C VAL A 35 -13.76 -2.74 -5.05
N THR A 36 -13.30 -3.52 -4.07
CA THR A 36 -12.10 -3.21 -3.28
C THR A 36 -10.89 -2.98 -4.17
N GLU A 37 -10.66 -3.89 -5.12
CA GLU A 37 -9.53 -3.79 -6.05
C GLU A 37 -9.58 -2.51 -6.90
N LYS A 38 -10.76 -2.09 -7.34
CA LYS A 38 -10.94 -0.81 -8.04
C LYS A 38 -10.64 0.38 -7.14
N ILE A 39 -11.09 0.35 -5.88
CA ILE A 39 -10.79 1.40 -4.90
C ILE A 39 -9.26 1.51 -4.70
N ILE A 40 -8.56 0.38 -4.58
CA ILE A 40 -7.09 0.36 -4.44
C ILE A 40 -6.42 1.01 -5.66
N VAL A 41 -6.87 0.69 -6.87
CA VAL A 41 -6.33 1.30 -8.09
C VAL A 41 -6.52 2.81 -8.10
N ILE A 42 -7.70 3.31 -7.67
CA ILE A 42 -8.00 4.75 -7.60
C ILE A 42 -7.13 5.44 -6.55
N GLU A 43 -6.98 4.86 -5.37
CA GLU A 43 -6.12 5.40 -4.30
C GLU A 43 -4.64 5.42 -4.72
N MET A 44 -4.16 4.33 -5.33
CA MET A 44 -2.80 4.26 -5.83
C MET A 44 -2.54 5.25 -6.96
N ALA A 45 -3.49 5.42 -7.88
CA ALA A 45 -3.40 6.43 -8.94
C ALA A 45 -3.31 7.84 -8.34
N THR A 46 -4.14 8.14 -7.35
CA THR A 46 -4.16 9.42 -6.63
C THR A 46 -2.82 9.69 -5.93
N LEU A 47 -2.29 8.68 -5.21
CA LEU A 47 -0.97 8.75 -4.59
C LEU A 47 0.14 8.99 -5.61
N ILE A 48 0.15 8.25 -6.72
CA ILE A 48 1.13 8.41 -7.79
C ILE A 48 1.08 9.82 -8.38
N SER A 49 -0.13 10.36 -8.63
CA SER A 49 -0.30 11.73 -9.09
C SER A 49 0.29 12.75 -8.11
N ILE A 50 0.03 12.59 -6.81
CA ILE A 50 0.62 13.45 -5.77
C ILE A 50 2.15 13.37 -5.81
N ILE A 51 2.72 12.17 -5.84
CA ILE A 51 4.17 11.96 -5.84
C ILE A 51 4.81 12.61 -7.07
N ILE A 52 4.26 12.40 -8.28
CA ILE A 52 4.83 12.93 -9.52
C ILE A 52 4.87 14.46 -9.50
N LEU A 53 3.81 15.09 -8.98
CA LEU A 53 3.69 16.55 -8.90
C LEU A 53 4.46 17.16 -7.72
N HIS A 54 4.90 16.35 -6.75
CA HIS A 54 5.62 16.83 -5.57
C HIS A 54 7.08 17.17 -5.91
N ARG A 55 7.58 18.31 -5.41
CA ARG A 55 8.96 18.75 -5.62
C ARG A 55 9.99 17.72 -5.15
N HIS A 56 9.74 17.17 -3.96
CA HIS A 56 10.60 16.17 -3.29
C HIS A 56 10.27 14.70 -3.60
N LYS A 57 9.73 14.40 -4.80
CA LYS A 57 9.23 13.07 -5.20
C LYS A 57 10.14 11.88 -4.88
N LEU A 58 11.46 12.00 -5.08
CA LEU A 58 12.41 10.91 -4.83
C LEU A 58 12.56 10.58 -3.34
N ILE A 59 12.47 11.59 -2.47
CA ILE A 59 12.53 11.39 -1.02
C ILE A 59 11.25 10.66 -0.57
N ILE A 60 10.09 11.11 -1.06
CA ILE A 60 8.80 10.49 -0.74
C ILE A 60 8.76 9.04 -1.23
N LEU A 61 9.20 8.79 -2.46
CA LEU A 61 9.23 7.46 -3.05
C LEU A 61 10.14 6.52 -2.26
N ARG A 62 11.30 7.00 -1.79
CA ARG A 62 12.20 6.24 -0.93
C ARG A 62 11.54 5.89 0.41
N ARG A 63 10.83 6.84 1.04
CA ARG A 63 10.07 6.61 2.28
C ARG A 63 8.96 5.58 2.07
N LEU A 64 8.21 5.71 0.98
CA LEU A 64 7.14 4.79 0.60
C LEU A 64 7.69 3.36 0.45
N PHE A 65 8.75 3.19 -0.33
CA PHE A 65 9.36 1.87 -0.50
C PHE A 65 9.97 1.31 0.78
N ALA A 66 10.57 2.14 1.63
CA ALA A 66 11.12 1.67 2.91
C ALA A 66 10.02 1.14 3.85
N ILE A 67 8.92 1.89 4.00
CA ILE A 67 7.79 1.49 4.85
C ILE A 67 7.07 0.29 4.24
N ALA A 68 6.79 0.31 2.93
CA ALA A 68 6.15 -0.81 2.24
C ALA A 68 6.99 -2.09 2.35
N ALA A 69 8.31 -2.01 2.11
CA ALA A 69 9.19 -3.17 2.22
C ALA A 69 9.18 -3.77 3.63
N ALA A 70 9.20 -2.94 4.68
CA ALA A 70 9.12 -3.42 6.05
C ALA A 70 7.78 -4.14 6.35
N LEU A 71 6.65 -3.60 5.89
CA LEU A 71 5.32 -4.21 6.05
C LEU A 71 5.21 -5.54 5.29
N TYR A 72 5.60 -5.56 4.01
CA TYR A 72 5.52 -6.75 3.16
C TYR A 72 6.55 -7.83 3.55
N PHE A 73 7.69 -7.44 4.13
CA PHE A 73 8.62 -8.38 4.74
C PHE A 73 8.00 -9.06 5.97
N LEU A 74 7.39 -8.29 6.87
CA LEU A 74 6.69 -8.83 8.04
C LEU A 74 5.52 -9.74 7.63
N ARG A 75 4.74 -9.36 6.61
CA ARG A 75 3.71 -10.22 5.99
C ARG A 75 4.31 -11.54 5.52
N SER A 76 5.43 -11.48 4.81
CA SER A 76 6.06 -12.69 4.26
C SER A 76 6.54 -13.63 5.37
N LEU A 77 7.12 -13.11 6.44
CA LEU A 77 7.51 -13.90 7.61
C LEU A 77 6.31 -14.54 8.31
N THR A 78 5.28 -13.75 8.63
CA THR A 78 4.09 -14.23 9.34
C THR A 78 3.38 -15.36 8.59
N LEU A 79 3.23 -15.24 7.27
CA LEU A 79 2.64 -16.29 6.44
C LEU A 79 3.51 -17.56 6.33
N VAL A 80 4.83 -17.45 6.47
CA VAL A 80 5.72 -18.63 6.49
C VAL A 80 5.65 -19.36 7.82
N PHE A 81 5.55 -18.62 8.93
CA PHE A 81 5.43 -19.21 10.27
C PHE A 81 4.05 -19.82 10.51
N THR A 82 3.00 -19.17 10.02
CA THR A 82 1.62 -19.58 10.28
C THR A 82 0.78 -19.44 9.02
N SER A 83 0.24 -20.57 8.53
CA SER A 83 -0.78 -20.60 7.48
C SER A 83 -2.15 -20.85 8.12
N LEU A 84 -3.09 -19.93 7.91
CA LEU A 84 -4.48 -20.08 8.35
C LEU A 84 -5.32 -20.80 7.29
N PRO A 85 -6.40 -21.51 7.68
CA PRO A 85 -7.35 -22.08 6.74
C PRO A 85 -8.15 -20.97 6.04
N VAL A 86 -8.71 -21.32 4.88
CA VAL A 86 -9.46 -20.41 4.01
C VAL A 86 -10.68 -19.83 4.74
N ALA A 87 -10.89 -18.51 4.62
CA ALA A 87 -11.99 -17.79 5.28
C ALA A 87 -13.37 -17.97 4.61
N THR A 88 -13.45 -18.68 3.48
CA THR A 88 -14.67 -18.89 2.69
C THR A 88 -15.00 -20.38 2.60
N GLU A 89 -16.28 -20.75 2.69
CA GLU A 89 -16.75 -22.14 2.55
C GLU A 89 -16.77 -22.64 1.09
N ILE A 90 -16.80 -21.73 0.12
CA ILE A 90 -16.83 -22.04 -1.32
C ILE A 90 -15.45 -22.55 -1.80
N THR A 91 -15.40 -23.86 -2.06
CA THR A 91 -14.26 -24.71 -2.44
C THR A 91 -13.68 -24.47 -3.86
N ASP A 92 -13.34 -23.24 -4.21
CA ASP A 92 -12.60 -22.95 -5.47
C ASP A 92 -11.08 -22.89 -5.29
N CYS A 93 -10.63 -22.93 -4.04
CA CYS A 93 -9.24 -22.75 -3.67
C CYS A 93 -8.60 -24.11 -3.39
N ARG A 94 -7.61 -24.50 -4.21
CA ARG A 94 -6.86 -25.76 -4.05
C ARG A 94 -5.35 -25.48 -3.96
N PRO A 95 -4.61 -26.23 -3.12
CA PRO A 95 -3.16 -26.10 -3.07
C PRO A 95 -2.54 -26.46 -4.43
N GLU A 96 -1.84 -25.51 -5.05
CA GLU A 96 -1.06 -25.77 -6.26
C GLU A 96 0.24 -26.48 -5.87
N ARG A 97 0.47 -27.68 -6.41
CA ARG A 97 1.77 -28.38 -6.29
C ARG A 97 2.64 -28.04 -7.50
N PHE A 98 3.81 -27.47 -7.27
CA PHE A 98 4.73 -27.14 -8.36
C PHE A 98 5.66 -28.33 -8.67
N SER A 99 5.67 -28.78 -9.93
CA SER A 99 6.50 -29.92 -10.37
C SER A 99 7.98 -29.57 -10.54
N SER A 100 8.32 -28.29 -10.72
CA SER A 100 9.69 -27.82 -10.93
C SER A 100 9.91 -26.42 -10.37
N PHE A 101 11.16 -26.10 -10.03
CA PHE A 101 11.55 -24.76 -9.58
C PHE A 101 11.21 -23.68 -10.61
N GLY A 102 11.36 -23.97 -11.91
CA GLY A 102 11.01 -23.06 -12.99
C GLY A 102 9.51 -22.72 -13.04
N ALA A 103 8.64 -23.71 -12.84
CA ALA A 103 7.19 -23.49 -12.76
C ALA A 103 6.82 -22.61 -11.55
N ARG A 104 7.46 -22.85 -10.41
CA ARG A 104 7.28 -22.04 -9.19
C ARG A 104 7.75 -20.60 -9.38
N LEU A 105 8.88 -20.38 -10.05
CA LEU A 105 9.37 -19.03 -10.37
C LEU A 105 8.44 -18.32 -11.35
N LYS A 106 7.91 -19.02 -12.37
CA LYS A 106 6.93 -18.47 -13.31
C LYS A 106 5.66 -18.00 -12.59
N LYS A 107 5.11 -18.82 -11.68
CA LYS A 107 3.96 -18.41 -10.85
C LYS A 107 4.30 -17.23 -9.94
N ALA A 108 5.48 -17.24 -9.31
CA ALA A 108 5.92 -16.14 -8.46
C ALA A 108 6.04 -14.82 -9.24
N ASN A 109 6.57 -14.87 -10.47
CA ASN A 109 6.64 -13.70 -11.35
C ASN A 109 5.24 -13.22 -11.78
N LEU A 110 4.31 -14.14 -12.07
CA LEU A 110 2.93 -13.79 -12.37
C LEU A 110 2.26 -13.06 -11.19
N ILE A 111 2.43 -13.58 -9.97
CA ILE A 111 1.88 -12.96 -8.75
C ILE A 111 2.49 -11.57 -8.53
N PHE A 112 3.81 -11.45 -8.71
CA PHE A 112 4.52 -10.18 -8.55
C PHE A 112 4.06 -9.12 -9.56
N LEU A 113 3.93 -9.49 -10.84
CA LEU A 113 3.48 -8.59 -11.90
C LEU A 113 2.01 -8.21 -11.73
N GLY A 114 1.16 -9.15 -11.32
CA GLY A 114 -0.26 -8.88 -11.04
C GLY A 114 -0.53 -8.21 -9.69
N GLN A 115 0.51 -7.89 -8.91
CA GLN A 115 0.42 -7.26 -7.58
C GLN A 115 -0.54 -7.98 -6.60
N GLY A 116 -0.78 -9.28 -6.81
CA GLY A 116 -1.71 -10.07 -6.00
C GLY A 116 -3.20 -9.79 -6.23
N MET A 117 -3.58 -9.09 -7.30
CA MET A 117 -5.00 -8.77 -7.56
C MET A 117 -5.67 -9.84 -8.44
N SER A 118 -6.88 -10.23 -8.05
CA SER A 118 -7.77 -11.14 -8.78
C SER A 118 -8.24 -10.58 -10.11
N SER A 119 -8.43 -9.25 -10.23
CA SER A 119 -8.75 -8.59 -11.51
C SER A 119 -7.66 -8.76 -12.57
N PHE A 120 -6.40 -8.97 -12.18
CA PHE A 120 -5.30 -9.29 -13.09
C PHE A 120 -5.11 -10.80 -13.30
N GLY A 121 -6.10 -11.61 -12.91
CA GLY A 121 -6.09 -13.07 -13.09
C GLY A 121 -5.21 -13.82 -12.08
N VAL A 122 -4.75 -13.15 -11.02
CA VAL A 122 -3.95 -13.78 -9.96
C VAL A 122 -4.88 -14.27 -8.85
N LYS A 123 -4.94 -15.59 -8.66
CA LYS A 123 -5.60 -16.21 -7.50
C LYS A 123 -4.55 -16.77 -6.55
N THR A 124 -4.55 -16.30 -5.31
CA THR A 124 -3.76 -16.81 -4.18
C THR A 124 -4.70 -17.39 -3.14
N CYS A 125 -4.23 -18.40 -2.44
CA CYS A 125 -5.09 -19.32 -1.71
C CYS A 125 -4.68 -19.51 -0.24
N GLY A 126 -3.46 -19.12 0.12
CA GLY A 126 -2.94 -19.19 1.48
C GLY A 126 -2.55 -17.85 2.09
N ASP A 127 -3.06 -16.73 1.60
CA ASP A 127 -2.60 -15.40 2.03
C ASP A 127 -3.42 -14.77 3.18
N TYR A 128 -3.81 -15.60 4.15
CA TYR A 128 -4.58 -15.27 5.35
C TYR A 128 -3.68 -15.05 6.59
N LEU A 129 -3.99 -14.07 7.45
CA LEU A 129 -3.35 -13.62 8.74
C LEU A 129 -2.97 -12.13 8.74
N TYR A 130 -2.62 -11.61 7.58
CA TYR A 130 -2.20 -10.23 7.36
C TYR A 130 -2.83 -9.84 6.03
N SER A 131 -3.49 -8.69 5.87
CA SER A 131 -4.08 -8.30 4.57
C SER A 131 -3.22 -7.29 3.79
N GLY A 132 -2.83 -7.64 2.57
CA GLY A 132 -1.97 -6.81 1.72
C GLY A 132 -2.77 -5.66 1.10
N HIS A 133 -4.01 -5.96 0.71
CA HIS A 133 -4.99 -5.00 0.23
C HIS A 133 -5.25 -3.90 1.26
N THR A 134 -5.52 -4.28 2.52
CA THR A 134 -5.68 -3.32 3.63
C THR A 134 -4.40 -2.52 3.86
N CYS A 135 -3.23 -3.15 3.86
CA CYS A 135 -1.98 -2.42 4.02
C CYS A 135 -1.75 -1.39 2.92
N THR A 136 -2.03 -1.72 1.66
CA THR A 136 -1.91 -0.79 0.53
C THR A 136 -2.89 0.36 0.64
N LEU A 137 -4.17 0.11 0.98
CA LEU A 137 -5.16 1.17 1.19
C LEU A 137 -4.70 2.14 2.27
N ILE A 138 -4.40 1.62 3.46
CA ILE A 138 -4.03 2.44 4.61
C ILE A 138 -2.73 3.21 4.36
N LEU A 139 -1.73 2.56 3.73
CA LEU A 139 -0.47 3.23 3.39
C LEU A 139 -0.71 4.34 2.35
N ALA A 140 -1.51 4.08 1.32
CA ALA A 140 -1.84 5.09 0.31
C ALA A 140 -2.55 6.28 0.93
N THR A 141 -3.59 6.05 1.73
CA THR A 141 -4.33 7.11 2.43
C THR A 141 -3.40 7.94 3.33
N HIS A 142 -2.56 7.31 4.15
CA HIS A 142 -1.62 8.04 5.01
C HIS A 142 -0.64 8.91 4.20
N PHE A 143 -0.07 8.38 3.12
CA PHE A 143 0.84 9.14 2.27
C PHE A 143 0.12 10.28 1.53
N ILE A 144 -1.09 10.06 1.04
CA ILE A 144 -1.92 11.10 0.42
C ILE A 144 -2.14 12.24 1.42
N ASN A 145 -2.50 11.93 2.67
CA ASN A 145 -2.80 12.92 3.69
C ASN A 145 -1.56 13.70 4.16
N GLU A 146 -0.41 13.03 4.30
CA GLU A 146 0.85 13.67 4.75
C GLU A 146 1.45 14.58 3.68
N TYR A 147 1.52 14.09 2.43
CA TYR A 147 2.25 14.77 1.36
C TYR A 147 1.38 15.67 0.48
N SER A 148 0.12 15.90 0.84
CA SER A 148 -0.73 16.89 0.18
C SER A 148 -1.04 18.10 1.04
N PRO A 149 -1.35 19.26 0.42
CA PRO A 149 -1.58 20.49 1.15
C PRO A 149 -2.76 20.33 2.11
N ARG A 150 -2.63 20.88 3.32
CA ARG A 150 -3.68 20.82 4.35
C ARG A 150 -5.02 21.41 3.90
N SER A 151 -5.03 22.26 2.89
CA SER A 151 -6.25 22.84 2.32
C SER A 151 -7.10 21.84 1.52
N TYR A 152 -6.54 20.70 1.11
CA TYR A 152 -7.26 19.68 0.32
C TYR A 152 -8.11 18.76 1.21
N HIS A 153 -8.94 19.35 2.08
CA HIS A 153 -9.77 18.62 3.03
C HIS A 153 -10.69 17.58 2.38
N LEU A 154 -11.25 17.90 1.21
CA LEU A 154 -12.11 16.98 0.48
C LEU A 154 -11.34 15.73 0.01
N LEU A 155 -10.12 15.90 -0.49
CA LEU A 155 -9.26 14.79 -0.90
C LEU A 155 -8.95 13.88 0.29
N HIS A 156 -8.54 14.48 1.42
CA HIS A 156 -8.26 13.75 2.67
C HIS A 156 -9.47 12.98 3.14
N PHE A 157 -10.62 13.64 3.21
CA PHE A 157 -11.87 13.02 3.63
C PHE A 157 -12.27 11.86 2.71
N LEU A 158 -12.26 12.07 1.39
CA LEU A 158 -12.61 11.03 0.42
C LEU A 158 -11.64 9.85 0.47
N SER A 159 -10.34 10.09 0.67
CA SER A 159 -9.36 9.00 0.80
C SER A 159 -9.62 8.12 2.03
N TRP A 160 -10.00 8.70 3.16
CA TRP A 160 -10.39 7.93 4.34
C TRP A 160 -11.68 7.14 4.11
N ILE A 161 -12.69 7.75 3.48
CA ILE A 161 -13.94 7.06 3.14
C ILE A 161 -13.68 5.88 2.19
N MET A 162 -12.85 6.07 1.16
CA MET A 162 -12.46 5.02 0.24
C MET A 162 -11.74 3.87 0.95
N ALA A 163 -10.76 4.17 1.81
CA ALA A 163 -10.05 3.15 2.58
C ALA A 163 -10.98 2.36 3.52
N LEU A 164 -11.86 3.03 4.26
CA LEU A 164 -12.84 2.37 5.15
C LEU A 164 -13.81 1.49 4.35
N THR A 165 -14.30 2.01 3.22
CA THR A 165 -15.20 1.27 2.32
C THR A 165 -14.51 0.05 1.72
N GLY A 166 -13.25 0.18 1.31
CA GLY A 166 -12.43 -0.93 0.82
C GLY A 166 -12.24 -2.00 1.89
N MET A 167 -11.88 -1.63 3.12
CA MET A 167 -11.77 -2.59 4.23
C MET A 167 -13.08 -3.31 4.52
N PHE A 168 -14.21 -2.61 4.49
CA PHE A 168 -15.52 -3.24 4.64
C PHE A 168 -15.80 -4.26 3.53
N PHE A 169 -15.53 -3.90 2.26
CA PHE A 169 -15.77 -4.80 1.14
C PHE A 169 -14.84 -6.01 1.07
N ILE A 170 -13.62 -5.92 1.64
CA ILE A 170 -12.76 -7.08 1.85
C ILE A 170 -13.46 -8.11 2.75
N LEU A 171 -14.04 -7.66 3.87
CA LEU A 171 -14.78 -8.53 4.80
C LEU A 171 -16.04 -9.06 4.16
N ALA A 172 -16.81 -8.20 3.48
CA ALA A 172 -18.02 -8.62 2.79
C ALA A 172 -17.77 -9.67 1.69
N GLY A 173 -16.58 -9.65 1.07
CA GLY A 173 -16.15 -10.67 0.10
C GLY A 173 -15.70 -11.99 0.71
N HIS A 174 -15.62 -12.08 2.05
CA HIS A 174 -15.07 -13.20 2.83
C HIS A 174 -13.63 -13.58 2.40
N GLN A 175 -12.88 -12.60 1.88
CA GLN A 175 -11.52 -12.84 1.36
C GLN A 175 -10.44 -12.79 2.44
N HIS A 176 -10.73 -12.16 3.59
CA HIS A 176 -9.83 -12.10 4.73
C HIS A 176 -10.65 -12.18 6.02
N TYR A 177 -10.03 -12.69 7.09
CA TYR A 177 -10.60 -12.59 8.43
C TYR A 177 -10.59 -11.14 8.93
N SER A 178 -11.47 -10.81 9.87
CA SER A 178 -11.50 -9.50 10.53
C SER A 178 -10.18 -9.18 11.22
N ILE A 179 -9.52 -10.19 11.79
CA ILE A 179 -8.20 -10.04 12.43
C ILE A 179 -7.11 -9.63 11.42
N ASP A 180 -7.15 -10.13 10.19
CA ASP A 180 -6.17 -9.80 9.14
C ASP A 180 -6.21 -8.31 8.81
N ILE A 181 -7.42 -7.74 8.77
CA ILE A 181 -7.65 -6.32 8.52
C ILE A 181 -7.23 -5.48 9.72
N LEU A 182 -7.59 -5.90 10.93
CA LEU A 182 -7.23 -5.18 12.16
C LEU A 182 -5.71 -5.09 12.32
N VAL A 183 -5.01 -6.22 12.16
CA VAL A 183 -3.55 -6.28 12.26
C VAL A 183 -2.89 -5.44 11.18
N ALA A 184 -3.36 -5.55 9.93
CA ALA A 184 -2.87 -4.74 8.82
C ALA A 184 -3.05 -3.22 9.06
N TRP A 185 -4.23 -2.81 9.52
CA TRP A 185 -4.53 -1.41 9.81
C TRP A 185 -3.64 -0.85 10.93
N VAL A 186 -3.49 -1.59 12.03
CA VAL A 186 -2.67 -1.19 13.18
C VAL A 186 -1.20 -1.10 12.79
N LEU A 187 -0.64 -2.14 12.16
CA LEU A 187 0.78 -2.17 11.81
C LEU A 187 1.13 -1.11 10.77
N SER A 188 0.33 -0.97 9.70
CA SER A 188 0.55 0.06 8.69
C SER A 188 0.50 1.47 9.29
N SER A 189 -0.53 1.77 10.09
CA SER A 189 -0.69 3.10 10.70
C SER A 189 0.42 3.41 11.70
N ARG A 190 0.77 2.45 12.57
CA ARG A 190 1.81 2.65 13.59
C ARG A 190 3.19 2.80 12.96
N LEU A 191 3.53 1.95 12.00
CA LEU A 191 4.81 2.06 11.32
C LEU A 191 4.93 3.40 10.57
N PHE A 192 3.86 3.83 9.90
CA PHE A 192 3.81 5.13 9.24
C PHE A 192 4.03 6.29 10.23
N ILE A 193 3.26 6.32 11.32
CA ILE A 193 3.35 7.38 12.34
C ILE A 193 4.73 7.39 12.99
N TYR A 194 5.27 6.24 13.39
CA TYR A 194 6.59 6.17 14.01
C TYR A 194 7.69 6.62 13.05
N TYR A 195 7.63 6.21 11.78
CA TYR A 195 8.57 6.65 10.77
C TYR A 195 8.56 8.17 10.60
N HIS A 196 7.38 8.77 10.43
CA HIS A 196 7.25 10.22 10.19
C HIS A 196 7.51 11.05 11.45
N THR A 197 7.17 10.54 12.64
CA THR A 197 7.53 11.16 13.92
C THR A 197 9.04 11.27 14.06
N LEU A 198 9.77 10.21 13.69
CA LEU A 198 11.23 10.16 13.74
C LEU A 198 11.87 11.06 12.67
N ALA A 199 11.31 11.08 11.47
CA ALA A 199 11.79 11.91 10.37
C ALA A 199 11.57 13.41 10.61
N ASN A 200 10.43 13.79 11.19
CA ASN A 200 10.06 15.20 11.38
C ASN A 200 10.65 15.81 12.67
N ASN A 201 10.93 15.01 13.71
CA ASN A 201 11.47 15.48 15.00
C ASN A 201 12.97 15.17 15.19
N ARG A 202 13.77 15.34 14.14
CA ARG A 202 15.17 14.89 14.11
C ARG A 202 16.07 15.57 15.16
N THR A 203 15.74 16.78 15.60
CA THR A 203 16.52 17.55 16.59
C THR A 203 16.67 16.82 17.93
N TYR A 204 15.65 16.11 18.39
CA TYR A 204 15.71 15.32 19.61
C TYR A 204 16.60 14.08 19.46
N PHE A 205 16.60 13.48 18.27
CA PHE A 205 17.32 12.23 17.99
C PHE A 205 18.77 12.45 17.51
N GLN A 206 19.13 13.65 17.07
CA GLN A 206 20.52 13.98 16.70
C GLN A 206 21.46 13.97 17.90
N ARG A 207 20.97 14.30 19.10
CA ARG A 207 21.77 14.27 20.32
C ARG A 207 22.32 12.87 20.63
N ASP A 208 21.55 11.83 20.28
CA ASP A 208 21.89 10.41 20.44
C ASP A 208 22.09 9.70 19.08
N LYS A 209 22.81 10.33 18.15
CA LYS A 209 23.03 9.82 16.78
C LYS A 209 23.54 8.37 16.74
N ASN A 210 24.41 7.98 17.68
CA ASN A 210 24.96 6.63 17.76
C ASN A 210 23.88 5.59 18.15
N ARG A 211 23.06 5.89 19.16
CA ARG A 211 21.98 4.99 19.61
C ARG A 211 20.93 4.80 18.52
N MET A 212 20.58 5.89 17.84
CA MET A 212 19.67 5.89 16.70
C MET A 212 20.15 5.02 15.54
N ARG A 213 21.46 5.05 15.24
CA ARG A 213 22.05 4.22 14.19
C ARG A 213 22.06 2.73 14.55
N ILE A 214 22.20 2.41 15.83
CA ILE A 214 22.18 1.02 16.33
C ILE A 214 20.74 0.48 16.35
N TRP A 215 19.79 1.26 16.86
CA TRP A 215 18.39 0.83 17.02
C TRP A 215 17.61 0.83 15.70
N PHE A 216 17.90 1.80 14.83
CA PHE A 216 17.21 1.98 13.55
C PHE A 216 18.22 2.19 12.40
N PRO A 217 19.01 1.17 12.05
CA PRO A 217 20.06 1.29 11.03
C PRO A 217 19.50 1.62 9.65
N PHE A 218 18.41 0.94 9.23
CA PHE A 218 17.76 1.19 7.95
C PHE A 218 17.16 2.60 7.86
N PHE A 219 16.49 3.06 8.92
CA PHE A 219 15.97 4.41 8.98
C PHE A 219 17.09 5.45 8.86
N SER A 220 18.18 5.26 9.62
CA SER A 220 19.33 6.17 9.60
C SER A 220 19.97 6.28 8.22
N TYR A 221 20.04 5.16 7.49
CA TYR A 221 20.52 5.11 6.10
C TYR A 221 19.58 5.86 5.14
N PHE A 222 18.28 5.57 5.18
CA PHE A 222 17.32 6.19 4.27
C PHE A 222 17.13 7.70 4.53
N GLU A 223 17.25 8.19 5.76
CA GLU A 223 17.02 9.59 6.10
C GLU A 223 18.32 10.41 6.28
N GLU A 224 19.49 9.87 5.96
CA GLU A 224 20.79 10.56 6.16
C GLU A 224 20.81 11.96 5.53
N ASN A 225 20.37 12.07 4.27
CA ASN A 225 20.43 13.29 3.46
C ASN A 225 19.26 14.27 3.67
N VAL A 226 18.30 13.96 4.54
CA VAL A 226 17.12 14.82 4.77
C VAL A 226 17.31 15.64 6.05
N LYS A 227 17.47 16.96 5.89
CA LYS A 227 17.84 17.86 7.00
C LYS A 227 16.64 18.45 7.76
N GLN A 228 15.48 18.53 7.12
CA GLN A 228 14.26 19.16 7.67
C GLN A 228 13.02 18.40 7.22
N ALA A 229 11.90 18.57 7.94
CA ALA A 229 10.58 18.14 7.49
C ALA A 229 10.29 18.70 6.09
N LEU A 230 9.72 17.86 5.22
CA LEU A 230 9.49 18.24 3.83
C LEU A 230 8.30 19.21 3.75
N PRO A 231 8.46 20.39 3.13
CA PRO A 231 7.31 21.23 2.84
C PRO A 231 6.49 20.60 1.70
N ASN A 232 5.16 20.76 1.76
CA ASN A 232 4.23 20.29 0.74
C ASN A 232 4.24 21.25 -0.47
N GLU A 233 5.39 21.27 -1.17
CA GLU A 233 5.61 22.06 -2.38
C GLU A 233 5.40 21.20 -3.63
N TYR A 234 4.55 21.71 -4.52
CA TYR A 234 4.25 21.08 -5.80
C TYR A 234 4.91 21.84 -6.94
N CYS A 235 5.60 21.11 -7.82
CA CYS A 235 6.17 21.66 -9.04
C CYS A 235 5.39 21.07 -10.21
N LEU A 236 4.91 21.93 -11.11
CA LEU A 236 4.44 21.44 -12.41
C LEU A 236 5.64 20.84 -13.17
N PRO A 237 5.43 19.78 -13.98
CA PRO A 237 6.44 19.27 -14.88
C PRO A 237 7.01 20.38 -15.77
N ASP A 238 8.33 20.38 -15.98
CA ASP A 238 9.03 21.44 -16.72
C ASP A 238 8.42 21.69 -18.10
N PHE A 239 7.91 20.64 -18.77
CA PHE A 239 7.18 20.73 -20.05
C PHE A 239 5.90 21.59 -19.98
N ILE A 240 5.14 21.52 -18.87
CA ILE A 240 3.93 22.34 -18.70
C ILE A 240 4.31 23.78 -18.35
N ASN A 241 5.43 23.96 -17.65
CA ASN A 241 5.94 25.28 -17.33
C ASN A 241 6.44 25.99 -18.60
N GLU A 242 7.16 25.27 -19.45
CA GLU A 242 7.67 25.74 -20.74
C GLU A 242 6.51 26.16 -21.66
N SER A 243 5.50 25.29 -21.86
CA SER A 243 4.30 25.62 -22.63
C SER A 243 3.49 26.80 -22.05
N ARG A 244 3.41 26.95 -20.71
CA ARG A 244 2.81 28.15 -20.08
C ARG A 244 3.60 29.41 -20.39
N THR A 245 4.93 29.38 -20.32
CA THR A 245 5.77 30.53 -20.69
C THR A 245 5.65 30.88 -22.17
N THR A 246 5.60 29.89 -23.06
CA THR A 246 5.43 30.12 -24.50
C THR A 246 4.08 30.75 -24.81
N LEU A 247 3.00 30.21 -24.21
CA LEU A 247 1.65 30.77 -24.31
C LEU A 247 1.59 32.20 -23.76
N LYS A 248 2.20 32.45 -22.60
CA LYS A 248 2.20 33.79 -22.00
C LYS A 248 2.96 34.78 -22.89
N SER A 249 4.12 34.40 -23.44
CA SER A 249 4.85 35.23 -24.39
C SER A 249 4.07 35.47 -25.69
N TRP A 250 3.30 34.48 -26.17
CA TRP A 250 2.43 34.63 -27.33
C TRP A 250 1.30 35.61 -27.05
N PHE A 251 0.63 35.50 -25.90
CA PHE A 251 -0.40 36.44 -25.49
C PHE A 251 0.13 37.86 -25.31
N ASP A 252 1.32 38.02 -24.72
CA ASP A 252 1.95 39.33 -24.55
C ASP A 252 2.33 39.95 -25.90
N LYS A 253 2.80 39.13 -26.86
CA LYS A 253 3.12 39.56 -28.24
C LYS A 253 1.88 39.93 -29.06
N VAL A 254 0.74 39.29 -28.80
CA VAL A 254 -0.56 39.65 -29.40
C VAL A 254 -1.14 40.92 -28.77
N ARG A 255 -0.88 41.16 -27.48
CA ARG A 255 -1.45 42.30 -26.73
C ARG A 255 -0.66 43.60 -26.90
N TYR A 256 0.64 43.51 -27.19
CA TYR A 256 1.52 44.66 -27.45
C TYR A 256 2.36 44.43 -28.70
N PRO A 257 1.80 44.63 -29.91
CA PRO A 257 2.59 44.61 -31.13
C PRO A 257 3.58 45.78 -31.08
N THR A 258 4.87 45.47 -31.12
CA THR A 258 5.91 46.48 -31.34
C THR A 258 5.93 46.83 -32.83
N ASP A 259 5.56 48.05 -33.17
CA ASP A 259 5.70 48.65 -34.50
C ASP A 259 7.17 48.75 -34.94
#